data_AF-A0A183S914-F1
#
_entry.id   AF-A0A183S914-F1
#
_cell.length_a   1.000
_cell.length_b   1.000
_cell.length_c   1.000
_cell.angle_alpha   90.00
_cell.angle_beta   90.00
_cell.angle_gamma   90.00
#
_symmetry.space_group_name_H-M   'P 1'
#
loop_
_entity.id
_entity.type
_entity.pdbx_description
1 polymer ?
#
loop_
_entity_poly.entity_id
_entity_poly.type
_entity_poly.pdbx_seq_one_letter_code
_entity_poly.pdbx_strand_id
1 'polypeptide(L)'
;MAQRVVAMTPRTKGNIKIIQVERTNNLDVSQVYHTGSGHLNGIVINKETQSAEPETESQDMQLEFTCLMHNNRTADSHAESRRLKFWFLDKTERPQRLTDSYDFFKDLVNQGTFPKDYVGFIKRMLKQLQSDHYPSLRRVDLDIIPLEPSSQEAFVPGLPVRLKPADSPMSVFRTGYRMSERGRACALNCAIRVALSPTRFSPPSDATDCILGGSGQAEEEEEEGV
;
A
#
# COMPACT_ATOMS: atom_id res chain seq x y z
N MET A 1 25.87 12.49 -14.90
CA MET A 1 24.44 12.14 -14.83
C MET A 1 24.23 11.41 -13.52
N ALA A 2 23.35 11.88 -12.64
CA ALA A 2 23.02 11.15 -11.41
C ALA A 2 22.28 9.85 -11.79
N GLN A 3 22.80 8.69 -11.38
CA GLN A 3 22.19 7.41 -11.66
C GLN A 3 20.94 7.26 -10.78
N ARG A 4 19.79 6.94 -11.39
CA ARG A 4 18.54 6.64 -10.66
C ARG A 4 18.72 5.36 -9.87
N VAL A 5 18.55 5.44 -8.55
CA VAL A 5 18.65 4.29 -7.64
C VAL A 5 17.34 4.09 -6.89
N VAL A 6 17.16 2.88 -6.36
CA VAL A 6 16.10 2.58 -5.37
C VAL A 6 16.74 2.59 -3.99
N ALA A 7 16.33 3.51 -3.12
CA ALA A 7 16.79 3.59 -1.75
C ALA A 7 15.76 2.95 -0.81
N MET A 8 16.23 2.11 0.10
CA MET A 8 15.46 1.54 1.21
C MET A 8 15.91 2.18 2.51
N THR A 9 14.97 2.75 3.27
CA THR A 9 15.23 3.33 4.59
C THR A 9 14.33 2.64 5.62
N PRO A 10 14.89 1.80 6.51
CA PRO A 10 14.14 1.25 7.62
C PRO A 10 13.86 2.35 8.66
N ARG A 11 12.65 2.35 9.22
CA ARG A 11 12.24 3.24 10.32
C ARG A 11 11.39 2.47 11.31
N THR A 12 11.35 2.95 12.54
CA THR A 12 10.52 2.38 13.60
C THR A 12 9.68 3.49 14.23
N LYS A 13 8.35 3.29 14.30
CA LYS A 13 7.40 4.22 14.93
C LYS A 13 6.56 3.47 15.95
N GLY A 14 6.94 3.58 17.23
CA GLY A 14 6.35 2.76 18.29
C GLY A 14 6.57 1.27 18.00
N ASN A 15 5.49 0.52 17.89
CA ASN A 15 5.43 -0.91 17.58
C ASN A 15 5.29 -1.20 16.07
N ILE A 16 5.29 -0.17 15.21
CA ILE A 16 5.21 -0.31 13.75
C ILE A 16 6.62 -0.26 13.17
N LYS A 17 6.96 -1.26 12.35
CA LYS A 17 8.18 -1.24 11.52
C LYS A 17 7.81 -0.72 10.15
N ILE A 18 8.55 0.27 9.65
CA ILE A 18 8.28 0.91 8.37
C ILE A 18 9.51 0.68 7.48
N ILE A 19 9.27 0.14 6.29
CA ILE A 19 10.29 0.03 5.24
C ILE A 19 9.91 1.03 4.16
N GLN A 20 10.55 2.19 4.16
CA GLN A 20 10.38 3.18 3.09
C GLN A 20 11.23 2.77 1.90
N VAL A 21 10.62 2.71 0.71
CA VAL A 21 11.32 2.40 -0.53
C VAL A 21 11.01 3.45 -1.57
N GLU A 22 12.02 4.17 -2.03
CA GLU A 22 11.85 5.28 -2.97
C GLU A 22 12.84 5.22 -4.13
N ARG A 23 12.43 5.77 -5.27
CA ARG A 23 13.31 6.05 -6.39
C ARG A 23 13.87 7.46 -6.22
N THR A 24 15.18 7.58 -6.14
CA THR A 24 15.85 8.87 -5.99
C THR A 24 17.06 9.00 -6.90
N ASN A 25 17.30 10.23 -7.33
CA ASN A 25 18.55 10.64 -7.99
C ASN A 25 19.46 11.43 -7.03
N ASN A 26 18.94 11.79 -5.85
CA ASN A 26 19.59 12.62 -4.85
C ASN A 26 19.82 11.75 -3.62
N LEU A 27 20.88 10.95 -3.68
CA LEU A 27 21.25 10.07 -2.58
C LEU A 27 22.11 10.82 -1.56
N ASP A 28 21.72 10.80 -0.30
CA ASP A 28 22.58 11.24 0.80
C ASP A 28 23.58 10.14 1.14
N VAL A 29 24.81 10.31 0.68
CA VAL A 29 25.91 9.35 0.88
C VAL A 29 26.20 9.11 2.37
N SER A 30 25.91 10.07 3.25
CA SER A 30 26.15 9.93 4.70
C SER A 30 25.22 8.92 5.37
N GLN A 31 24.04 8.70 4.78
CA GLN A 31 23.02 7.78 5.27
C GLN A 31 23.18 6.37 4.69
N VAL A 32 24.00 6.18 3.67
CA VAL A 32 24.20 4.87 3.05
C VAL A 32 24.85 3.92 4.05
N TYR A 33 24.16 2.83 4.35
CA TYR A 33 24.67 1.71 5.15
C TYR A 33 25.26 0.63 4.24
N HIS A 34 24.59 0.34 3.12
CA HIS A 34 25.01 -0.70 2.20
C HIS A 34 24.56 -0.39 0.76
N THR A 35 25.42 -0.69 -0.21
CA THR A 35 25.09 -0.63 -1.64
C THR A 35 24.99 -2.04 -2.19
N GLY A 36 23.85 -2.37 -2.79
CA GLY A 36 23.61 -3.67 -3.39
C GLY A 36 24.54 -3.93 -4.59
N SER A 37 24.93 -5.18 -4.77
CA SER A 37 25.79 -5.63 -5.87
C SER A 37 25.16 -6.78 -6.66
N GLY A 38 25.72 -7.09 -7.83
CA GLY A 38 25.21 -8.15 -8.71
C GLY A 38 23.73 -7.91 -9.08
N HIS A 39 22.86 -8.87 -8.78
CA HIS A 39 21.43 -8.76 -9.05
C HIS A 39 20.71 -7.67 -8.25
N LEU A 40 21.35 -7.12 -7.21
CA LEU A 40 20.85 -6.00 -6.41
C LEU A 40 21.53 -4.66 -6.77
N ASN A 41 22.31 -4.61 -7.85
CA ASN A 41 22.91 -3.36 -8.32
C ASN A 41 21.83 -2.28 -8.55
N GLY A 42 22.10 -1.04 -8.13
CA GLY A 42 21.15 0.08 -8.18
C GLY A 42 20.15 0.13 -7.03
N ILE A 43 20.26 -0.77 -6.04
CA ILE A 43 19.55 -0.69 -4.76
C ILE A 43 20.51 -0.23 -3.67
N VAL A 44 20.07 0.73 -2.86
CA VAL A 44 20.82 1.27 -1.73
C VAL A 44 20.02 1.05 -0.45
N ILE A 45 20.71 0.68 0.63
CA ILE A 45 20.13 0.54 1.96
C ILE A 45 20.72 1.64 2.83
N ASN A 46 19.85 2.48 3.37
CA ASN A 46 20.21 3.53 4.31
C ASN A 46 20.23 3.00 5.75
N LYS A 47 20.88 3.76 6.63
CA LYS A 47 20.84 3.57 8.08
C LYS A 47 19.39 3.69 8.57
N GLU A 48 19.09 2.98 9.66
CA GLU A 48 17.79 3.11 10.31
C GLU A 48 17.63 4.49 10.93
N THR A 49 16.47 5.11 10.70
CA THR A 49 16.15 6.44 11.21
C THR A 49 15.03 6.36 12.24
N GLN A 50 15.29 6.88 13.45
CA GLN A 50 14.29 6.99 14.52
C GLN A 50 13.40 8.24 14.36
N SER A 51 13.87 9.26 13.64
CA SER A 51 13.07 10.42 13.28
C SER A 51 12.10 10.05 12.15
N ALA A 52 10.82 9.87 12.50
CA ALA A 52 9.77 10.15 11.56
C ALA A 52 9.75 11.67 11.39
N GLU A 53 10.62 12.21 10.53
CA GLU A 53 10.42 13.55 9.97
C GLU A 53 8.94 13.65 9.58
N PRO A 54 8.27 14.78 9.88
CA PRO A 54 6.84 14.90 9.68
C PRO A 54 6.51 14.44 8.26
N GLU A 55 5.52 13.55 8.13
CA GLU A 55 5.02 13.09 6.82
C GLU A 55 4.47 14.32 6.09
N THR A 56 5.34 15.07 5.41
CA THR A 56 5.00 16.30 4.69
C THR A 56 4.06 15.99 3.51
N GLU A 57 4.08 14.74 3.04
CA GLU A 57 3.32 14.28 1.87
C GLU A 57 2.38 13.14 2.25
N SER A 58 1.08 13.37 2.09
CA SER A 58 0.06 12.30 2.18
C SER A 58 0.30 11.26 1.09
N GLN A 59 0.08 9.99 1.45
CA GLN A 59 0.04 8.89 0.48
C GLN A 59 -1.14 9.04 -0.49
N ASP A 60 -0.96 8.55 -1.72
CA ASP A 60 -1.98 8.59 -2.78
C ASP A 60 -2.94 7.41 -2.68
N MET A 61 -2.40 6.23 -2.42
CA MET A 61 -3.15 4.96 -2.34
C MET A 61 -2.61 4.13 -1.18
N GLN A 62 -3.47 3.28 -0.62
CA GLN A 62 -3.09 2.33 0.44
C GLN A 62 -3.80 0.99 0.23
N LEU A 63 -3.05 -0.09 0.42
CA LEU A 63 -3.55 -1.47 0.45
C LEU A 63 -3.12 -2.14 1.74
N GLU A 64 -4.01 -2.89 2.37
CA GLU A 64 -3.71 -3.61 3.62
C GLU A 64 -4.07 -5.08 3.49
N PHE A 65 -3.20 -5.94 4.03
CA PHE A 65 -3.41 -7.37 4.08
C PHE A 65 -2.75 -7.98 5.31
N THR A 66 -3.32 -9.09 5.80
CA THR A 66 -2.79 -9.82 6.96
C THR A 66 -1.92 -10.99 6.50
N CYS A 67 -0.79 -11.18 7.17
CA CYS A 67 0.09 -12.34 7.01
C CYS A 67 0.07 -13.19 8.28
N LEU A 68 -0.09 -14.50 8.12
CA LEU A 68 0.15 -15.48 9.17
C LEU A 68 1.58 -15.98 9.03
N MET A 69 2.41 -15.65 10.02
CA MET A 69 3.83 -15.92 10.04
C MET A 69 4.09 -17.12 10.96
N HIS A 70 4.75 -18.15 10.44
CA HIS A 70 5.15 -19.34 11.21
C HIS A 70 6.65 -19.33 11.45
N ASN A 71 7.07 -19.41 12.70
CA ASN A 71 8.47 -19.54 13.08
C ASN A 71 8.88 -21.02 13.11
N ASN A 72 9.63 -21.46 12.10
CA ASN A 72 10.07 -22.86 12.02
C ASN A 72 11.00 -23.28 13.17
N ARG A 73 11.64 -22.34 13.88
CA ARG A 73 12.55 -22.65 14.98
C ARG A 73 11.82 -22.87 16.31
N THR A 74 10.78 -22.10 16.57
CA THR A 74 10.03 -22.16 17.85
C THR A 74 8.68 -22.84 17.72
N ALA A 75 8.22 -23.12 16.49
CA ALA A 75 6.86 -23.55 16.16
C ALA A 75 5.75 -22.53 16.51
N ASP A 76 6.14 -21.31 16.92
CA ASP A 76 5.18 -20.25 17.20
C ASP A 76 4.62 -19.67 15.90
N SER A 77 3.32 -19.37 15.91
CA SER A 77 2.68 -18.59 14.87
C SER A 77 2.30 -17.23 15.42
N HIS A 78 2.45 -16.19 14.60
CA HIS A 78 1.91 -14.87 14.89
C HIS A 78 1.28 -14.29 13.63
N ALA A 79 0.37 -13.33 13.80
CA ALA A 79 -0.19 -12.59 12.67
C ALA A 79 0.35 -11.16 12.68
N GLU A 80 0.48 -10.59 11.48
CA GLU A 80 0.84 -9.19 11.29
C GLU A 80 -0.03 -8.58 10.20
N SER A 81 -0.42 -7.32 10.38
CA SER A 81 -1.00 -6.52 9.31
C SER A 81 0.12 -5.81 8.56
N ARG A 82 0.08 -5.91 7.23
CA ARG A 82 1.00 -5.24 6.31
C ARG A 82 0.23 -4.20 5.52
N ARG A 83 0.69 -2.96 5.56
CA ARG A 83 0.12 -1.85 4.79
C ARG A 83 1.13 -1.39 3.76
N LEU A 84 0.74 -1.45 2.49
CA LEU A 84 1.47 -0.82 1.39
C LEU A 84 0.86 0.56 1.15
N LYS A 85 1.69 1.59 1.23
CA LYS A 85 1.33 2.96 0.89
C LYS A 85 2.09 3.37 -0.37
N PHE A 86 1.42 4.05 -1.28
CA PHE A 86 1.96 4.38 -2.59
C PHE A 86 1.98 5.89 -2.78
N TRP A 87 3.08 6.39 -3.34
CA TRP A 87 3.22 7.76 -3.81
C TRP A 87 3.62 7.74 -5.28
N PHE A 88 2.89 8.51 -6.08
CA PHE A 88 3.09 8.65 -7.50
C PHE A 88 3.71 10.00 -7.85
N LEU A 89 4.14 10.14 -9.10
CA LEU A 89 4.48 11.44 -9.67
C LEU A 89 3.22 12.30 -9.78
N ASP A 90 3.34 13.61 -9.54
CA ASP A 90 2.21 14.55 -9.45
C ASP A 90 1.27 14.52 -10.65
N LYS A 91 1.81 14.30 -11.86
CA LYS A 91 1.08 14.25 -13.12
C LYS A 91 0.32 12.94 -13.37
N THR A 92 0.41 11.97 -12.47
CA THR A 92 -0.25 10.67 -12.63
C THR A 92 -1.73 10.83 -12.32
N GLU A 93 -2.62 10.46 -13.24
CA GLU A 93 -4.07 10.56 -13.00
C GLU A 93 -4.56 9.49 -12.00
N ARG A 94 -5.63 9.79 -11.26
CA ARG A 94 -6.20 8.88 -10.25
C ARG A 94 -6.52 7.46 -10.78
N PRO A 95 -7.12 7.27 -11.96
CA PRO A 95 -7.39 5.93 -12.48
C PRO A 95 -6.10 5.13 -12.69
N GLN A 96 -5.05 5.78 -13.20
CA GLN A 96 -3.73 5.14 -13.35
C GLN A 96 -3.13 4.77 -11.99
N ARG A 97 -3.20 5.67 -10.99
CA ARG A 97 -2.74 5.38 -9.61
C ARG A 97 -3.42 4.13 -9.02
N LEU A 98 -4.72 3.98 -9.28
CA LEU A 98 -5.49 2.82 -8.82
C LEU A 98 -5.05 1.53 -9.52
N THR A 99 -4.94 1.56 -10.85
CA THR A 99 -4.48 0.41 -11.64
C THR A 99 -3.08 -0.01 -11.24
N ASP A 100 -2.13 0.93 -11.21
CA ASP A 100 -0.73 0.66 -10.88
C ASP A 100 -0.56 0.12 -9.46
N SER A 101 -1.25 0.67 -8.47
CA SER A 101 -1.15 0.17 -7.08
C SER A 101 -1.72 -1.24 -6.94
N TYR A 102 -2.82 -1.55 -7.62
CA TYR A 102 -3.42 -2.87 -7.61
C TYR A 102 -2.59 -3.91 -8.36
N ASP A 103 -2.08 -3.55 -9.54
CA ASP A 103 -1.19 -4.41 -10.33
C ASP A 103 0.13 -4.65 -9.59
N PHE A 104 0.70 -3.61 -8.97
CA PHE A 104 1.88 -3.75 -8.12
C PHE A 104 1.64 -4.76 -6.99
N PHE A 105 0.51 -4.62 -6.29
CA PHE A 105 0.16 -5.54 -5.21
C PHE A 105 -0.03 -6.98 -5.71
N LYS A 106 -0.83 -7.19 -6.77
CA LYS A 106 -1.05 -8.52 -7.35
C LYS A 106 0.25 -9.21 -7.71
N ASP A 107 1.16 -8.48 -8.34
CA ASP A 107 2.46 -9.03 -8.72
C ASP A 107 3.31 -9.31 -7.50
N LEU A 108 3.29 -8.47 -6.46
CA LEU A 108 4.03 -8.70 -5.22
C LEU A 108 3.54 -9.97 -4.49
N VAL A 109 2.23 -10.21 -4.47
CA VAL A 109 1.59 -11.34 -3.76
C VAL A 109 1.28 -12.54 -4.64
N ASN A 110 1.78 -12.58 -5.87
CA ASN A 110 1.53 -13.68 -6.80
C ASN A 110 1.99 -15.02 -6.22
N GLN A 111 1.04 -15.96 -6.04
CA GLN A 111 1.24 -17.25 -5.39
C GLN A 111 2.32 -18.13 -6.05
N GLY A 112 2.46 -18.08 -7.37
CA GLY A 112 3.44 -18.90 -8.10
C GLY A 112 4.89 -18.50 -7.80
N THR A 113 5.10 -17.28 -7.32
CA THR A 113 6.42 -16.68 -7.06
C THR A 113 6.50 -16.09 -5.65
N PHE A 114 5.53 -16.41 -4.78
CA PHE A 114 5.38 -15.74 -3.50
C PHE A 114 6.57 -16.04 -2.58
N PRO A 115 7.25 -15.01 -2.04
CA PRO A 115 8.36 -15.22 -1.13
C PRO A 115 7.93 -15.93 0.15
N LYS A 116 8.71 -16.94 0.57
CA LYS A 116 8.41 -17.75 1.76
C LYS A 116 8.88 -17.09 3.06
N ASP A 117 9.66 -16.02 2.95
CA ASP A 117 10.30 -15.34 4.05
C ASP A 117 10.18 -13.82 3.91
N TYR A 118 10.34 -13.13 5.04
CA TYR A 118 10.23 -11.68 5.13
C TYR A 118 11.27 -10.96 4.26
N VAL A 119 12.51 -11.48 4.20
CA VAL A 119 13.59 -10.88 3.40
C VAL A 119 13.30 -11.04 1.91
N GLY A 120 12.82 -12.21 1.47
CA GLY A 120 12.36 -12.43 0.11
C GLY A 120 11.22 -11.47 -0.29
N PHE A 121 10.27 -11.20 0.61
CA PHE A 121 9.19 -10.24 0.36
C PHE A 121 9.70 -8.82 0.12
N ILE A 122 10.58 -8.33 0.99
CA ILE A 122 11.19 -6.99 0.82
C ILE A 122 12.02 -6.93 -0.47
N LYS A 123 12.86 -7.95 -0.73
CA LYS A 123 13.68 -8.01 -1.96
C LYS A 123 12.81 -7.93 -3.21
N ARG A 124 11.68 -8.63 -3.22
CA ARG A 124 10.73 -8.58 -4.34
C ARG A 124 10.17 -7.17 -4.52
N MET A 125 9.71 -6.54 -3.44
CA MET A 125 9.20 -5.16 -3.47
C MET A 125 10.24 -4.17 -4.00
N LEU A 126 11.50 -4.29 -3.55
CA LEU A 126 12.63 -3.47 -4.02
C LEU A 126 12.87 -3.65 -5.53
N LYS A 127 12.93 -4.89 -6.01
CA LYS A 127 13.15 -5.19 -7.43
C LYS A 127 11.97 -4.75 -8.30
N GLN A 128 10.75 -4.88 -7.79
CA GLN A 128 9.56 -4.47 -8.50
C GLN A 128 9.49 -2.95 -8.65
N LEU A 129 9.81 -2.19 -7.58
CA LEU A 129 9.98 -0.75 -7.71
C LEU A 129 11.19 -0.38 -8.58
N GLN A 130 12.27 -1.15 -8.58
CA GLN A 130 13.41 -0.89 -9.47
C GLN A 130 13.05 -1.06 -10.95
N SER A 131 12.12 -1.94 -11.27
CA SER A 131 11.72 -2.23 -12.65
C SER A 131 11.02 -1.05 -13.33
N ASP A 132 11.07 -1.04 -14.67
CA ASP A 132 10.41 -0.03 -15.49
C ASP A 132 8.90 -0.27 -15.66
N HIS A 133 8.33 -1.32 -15.05
CA HIS A 133 6.91 -1.67 -15.19
C HIS A 133 5.96 -0.65 -14.56
N TYR A 134 6.41 0.09 -13.53
CA TYR A 134 5.59 1.09 -12.82
C TYR A 134 6.30 2.44 -12.83
N PRO A 135 6.46 3.12 -13.98
CA PRO A 135 7.31 4.31 -14.09
C PRO A 135 6.77 5.53 -13.31
N SER A 136 5.44 5.59 -13.13
CA SER A 136 4.70 6.60 -12.36
C SER A 136 4.92 6.52 -10.85
N LEU A 137 5.31 5.35 -10.34
CA LEU A 137 5.46 5.09 -8.91
C LEU A 137 6.81 5.59 -8.41
N ARG A 138 6.82 6.55 -7.49
CA ARG A 138 8.07 7.12 -6.97
C ARG A 138 8.48 6.53 -5.63
N ARG A 139 7.51 6.11 -4.80
CA ARG A 139 7.75 5.55 -3.47
C ARG A 139 6.68 4.56 -3.08
N VAL A 140 7.10 3.51 -2.38
CA VAL A 140 6.26 2.51 -1.72
C VAL A 140 6.77 2.32 -0.31
N ASP A 141 5.89 2.52 0.67
CA ASP A 141 6.20 2.20 2.05
C ASP A 141 5.46 0.94 2.47
N LEU A 142 6.16 0.11 3.24
CA LEU A 142 5.58 -1.07 3.89
C LEU A 142 5.58 -0.85 5.40
N ASP A 143 4.38 -0.67 5.97
CA ASP A 143 4.19 -0.76 7.42
C ASP A 143 3.95 -2.23 7.80
N ILE A 144 4.60 -2.69 8.86
CA ILE A 144 4.37 -3.99 9.47
C ILE A 144 3.94 -3.76 10.92
N ILE A 145 2.75 -4.23 11.22
CA ILE A 145 2.05 -4.02 12.48
C ILE A 145 1.77 -5.39 13.08
N PRO A 146 2.47 -5.78 14.15
CA PRO A 146 2.16 -7.01 14.87
C PRO A 146 0.71 -7.00 15.36
N LEU A 147 -0.01 -8.10 15.18
CA LEU A 147 -1.36 -8.24 15.71
C LEU A 147 -1.33 -8.88 17.09
N GLU A 148 -2.11 -8.33 18.00
CA GLU A 148 -2.32 -8.89 19.33
C GLU A 148 -2.89 -10.32 19.23
N PRO A 149 -2.49 -11.25 20.12
CA PRO A 149 -2.93 -12.65 20.08
C PRO A 149 -4.45 -12.84 19.97
N SER A 150 -5.23 -11.99 20.65
CA SER A 150 -6.71 -12.01 20.60
C SER A 150 -7.29 -11.72 19.21
N SER A 151 -6.58 -10.91 18.41
CA SER A 151 -6.96 -10.63 17.03
C SER A 151 -6.58 -11.78 16.10
N GLN A 152 -5.65 -12.64 16.50
CA GLN A 152 -5.19 -13.79 15.71
C GLN A 152 -6.20 -14.95 15.72
N GLU A 153 -6.97 -15.08 16.80
CA GLU A 153 -8.00 -16.12 16.96
C GLU A 153 -9.05 -16.10 15.83
N ALA A 154 -9.35 -14.92 15.27
CA ALA A 154 -10.28 -14.75 14.16
C ALA A 154 -9.79 -15.37 12.83
N PHE A 155 -8.50 -15.76 12.75
CA PHE A 155 -7.87 -16.32 11.56
C PHE A 155 -7.62 -17.83 11.67
N VAL A 156 -7.94 -18.46 12.80
CA VAL A 156 -7.81 -19.92 12.99
C VAL A 156 -8.94 -20.63 12.23
N PRO A 157 -8.62 -21.50 11.24
CA PRO A 157 -9.64 -22.27 10.53
C PRO A 157 -10.31 -23.28 11.47
N GLY A 158 -11.62 -23.12 11.73
CA GLY A 158 -12.44 -24.15 12.40
C GLY A 158 -13.05 -23.79 13.75
N LEU A 159 -12.77 -22.61 14.32
CA LEU A 159 -13.51 -22.12 15.48
C LEU A 159 -14.77 -21.36 15.01
N PRO A 160 -15.97 -21.64 15.55
CA PRO A 160 -17.13 -20.81 15.27
C PRO A 160 -16.83 -19.39 15.75
N VAL A 161 -16.80 -18.44 14.82
CA VAL A 161 -16.75 -17.02 15.16
C VAL A 161 -17.93 -16.76 16.08
N ARG A 162 -17.66 -16.50 17.37
CA ARG A 162 -18.68 -16.11 18.33
C ARG A 162 -19.07 -14.67 17.97
N LEU A 163 -19.94 -14.56 16.97
CA LEU A 163 -20.54 -13.30 16.58
C LEU A 163 -21.21 -12.73 17.83
N LYS A 164 -20.67 -11.62 18.36
CA LYS A 164 -21.50 -10.75 19.18
C LYS A 164 -22.66 -10.30 18.29
N PRO A 165 -23.91 -10.33 18.76
CA PRO A 165 -25.03 -9.83 17.96
C PRO A 165 -24.74 -8.36 17.61
N ALA A 166 -24.59 -8.11 16.31
CA ALA A 166 -24.35 -6.80 15.75
C ALA A 166 -25.69 -6.19 15.32
N ASP A 167 -25.95 -4.97 15.77
CA ASP A 167 -26.84 -4.08 15.04
C ASP A 167 -26.20 -3.77 13.67
N SER A 168 -26.99 -3.99 12.62
CA SER A 168 -26.78 -3.60 11.21
C SER A 168 -26.07 -4.59 10.26
N PRO A 169 -26.57 -4.77 9.02
CA PRO A 169 -26.13 -5.82 8.12
C PRO A 169 -24.90 -5.39 7.31
N MET A 170 -23.73 -5.94 7.64
CA MET A 170 -22.62 -5.99 6.69
C MET A 170 -22.51 -7.41 6.13
N SER A 171 -22.65 -7.52 4.81
CA SER A 171 -22.49 -8.77 4.08
C SER A 171 -21.07 -9.31 4.23
N VAL A 172 -20.97 -10.48 4.85
CA VAL A 172 -19.70 -11.23 4.97
C VAL A 172 -19.40 -11.86 3.61
N PHE A 173 -18.53 -11.24 2.82
CA PHE A 173 -17.98 -11.87 1.64
C PHE A 173 -16.88 -12.87 2.04
N ARG A 174 -17.21 -14.16 1.93
CA ARG A 174 -16.22 -15.24 1.77
C ARG A 174 -15.57 -15.08 0.40
N THR A 175 -14.25 -14.90 0.35
CA THR A 175 -13.49 -15.19 -0.86
C THR A 175 -12.39 -16.16 -0.49
N GLY A 176 -12.64 -17.44 -0.79
CA GLY A 176 -11.62 -18.48 -0.86
C GLY A 176 -11.06 -18.54 -2.27
N TYR A 177 -9.81 -18.97 -2.40
CA TYR A 177 -9.32 -19.54 -3.65
C TYR A 177 -9.25 -21.05 -3.47
N ARG A 178 -10.10 -21.77 -4.23
CA ARG A 178 -10.05 -23.23 -4.38
C ARG A 178 -9.43 -23.52 -5.74
N MET A 179 -8.32 -24.25 -5.77
CA MET A 179 -7.84 -24.96 -6.96
C MET A 179 -7.45 -26.38 -6.55
N SER A 180 -8.00 -27.35 -7.28
CA SER A 180 -7.74 -28.81 -7.27
C SER A 180 -6.79 -29.09 -8.45
N GLU A 181 -5.86 -30.06 -8.52
CA GLU A 181 -5.51 -31.28 -7.79
C GLU A 181 -4.05 -31.65 -8.13
N ARG A 182 -3.40 -32.43 -7.24
CA ARG A 182 -2.15 -33.24 -7.40
C ARG A 182 -0.79 -32.56 -7.56
N GLY A 183 -0.02 -32.64 -6.48
CA GLY A 183 1.44 -32.51 -6.48
C GLY A 183 1.90 -31.91 -5.17
N ARG A 184 2.57 -32.70 -4.32
CA ARG A 184 3.00 -32.30 -2.97
C ARG A 184 3.85 -31.02 -3.05
N ALA A 185 3.35 -29.94 -2.47
CA ALA A 185 4.13 -28.74 -2.16
C ALA A 185 3.64 -28.18 -0.81
N CYS A 186 4.60 -27.88 0.06
CA CYS A 186 4.41 -27.34 1.40
C CYS A 186 3.56 -26.05 1.35
N ALA A 187 2.37 -26.08 1.94
CA ALA A 187 1.41 -24.97 1.92
C ALA A 187 1.67 -24.00 3.09
N LEU A 188 2.17 -22.80 2.79
CA LEU A 188 1.88 -21.63 3.61
C LEU A 188 0.49 -21.14 3.20
N ASN A 189 -0.52 -21.39 4.05
CA ASN A 189 -1.83 -20.75 3.92
C ASN A 189 -1.72 -19.30 4.40
N CYS A 190 -1.23 -18.41 3.52
CA CYS A 190 -1.38 -16.97 3.75
C CYS A 190 -2.79 -16.58 3.28
N ALA A 191 -3.72 -16.43 4.22
CA ALA A 191 -5.05 -15.90 3.93
C ALA A 191 -4.93 -14.37 3.72
N ILE A 192 -4.66 -13.95 2.49
CA ILE A 192 -4.65 -12.53 2.12
C ILE A 192 -6.10 -12.04 2.08
N ARG A 193 -6.52 -11.32 3.12
CA ARG A 193 -7.74 -10.49 3.08
C ARG A 193 -7.33 -9.07 2.71
N VAL A 194 -7.82 -8.58 1.57
CA VAL A 194 -7.61 -7.20 1.13
C VAL A 194 -8.77 -6.34 1.62
N ALA A 195 -8.49 -5.37 2.48
CA ALA A 195 -9.45 -4.32 2.82
C ALA A 195 -9.02 -3.02 2.12
N LEU A 196 -9.82 -2.54 1.17
CA LEU A 196 -9.62 -1.22 0.57
C LEU A 196 -10.17 -0.19 1.55
N SER A 197 -9.29 0.59 2.18
CA SER A 197 -9.72 1.74 2.99
C SER A 197 -9.91 2.97 2.10
N PRO A 198 -11.09 3.60 2.06
CA PRO A 198 -11.21 4.93 1.47
C PRO A 198 -10.53 5.94 2.41
N THR A 199 -9.48 6.60 1.93
CA THR A 199 -8.88 7.74 2.63
C THR A 199 -9.95 8.82 2.80
N ARG A 200 -10.13 9.30 4.04
CA ARG A 200 -11.13 10.30 4.42
C ARG A 200 -10.91 11.59 3.65
N PHE A 201 -11.98 12.09 3.03
CA PHE A 201 -12.04 13.42 2.46
C PHE A 201 -12.62 14.36 3.53
N SER A 202 -11.83 15.35 3.95
CA SER A 202 -12.36 16.57 4.55
C SER A 202 -12.51 17.57 3.41
N PRO A 203 -13.71 18.07 3.09
CA PRO A 203 -13.85 19.14 2.12
C PRO A 203 -13.15 20.41 2.65
N PRO A 204 -12.50 21.21 1.79
CA PRO A 204 -12.01 22.53 2.19
C PRO A 204 -13.22 23.42 2.54
N SER A 205 -13.23 23.93 3.78
CA SER A 205 -14.03 25.09 4.16
C SER A 205 -13.39 26.32 3.56
N ASP A 206 -13.81 26.71 2.36
CA ASP A 206 -13.89 28.11 1.91
C ASP A 206 -14.24 28.13 0.42
N ALA A 207 -15.54 28.25 0.16
CA ALA A 207 -16.10 28.76 -1.09
C ALA A 207 -17.50 29.31 -0.78
N THR A 208 -17.53 30.33 0.08
CA THR A 208 -18.64 31.29 0.10
C THR A 208 -18.21 32.46 -0.75
N ASP A 209 -19.15 33.00 -1.53
CA ASP A 209 -19.07 34.14 -2.46
C ASP A 209 -18.88 33.81 -3.93
N CYS A 210 -20.02 33.79 -4.64
CA CYS A 210 -20.31 34.66 -5.80
C CYS A 210 -21.57 34.16 -6.51
N ILE A 211 -22.74 34.28 -5.86
CA ILE A 211 -24.01 34.47 -6.56
C ILE A 211 -24.78 35.49 -5.72
N LEU A 212 -24.89 36.72 -6.20
CA LEU A 212 -26.02 37.64 -6.03
C LEU A 212 -25.69 38.98 -6.70
N GLY A 213 -26.53 39.40 -7.66
CA GLY A 213 -26.61 40.80 -8.09
C GLY A 213 -26.98 41.01 -9.56
N GLY A 214 -28.23 41.40 -9.83
CA GLY A 214 -28.57 42.07 -11.10
C GLY A 214 -29.99 41.83 -11.61
N SER A 215 -30.99 42.47 -10.99
CA SER A 215 -32.35 42.65 -11.51
C SER A 215 -32.52 44.04 -12.15
N GLY A 216 -33.31 44.14 -13.24
CA GLY A 216 -33.85 45.37 -13.83
C GLY A 216 -33.68 45.40 -15.37
N GLN A 217 -34.70 45.06 -16.17
CA GLN A 217 -35.90 45.80 -16.63
C GLN A 217 -35.73 46.52 -17.98
N ALA A 218 -36.57 46.08 -18.93
CA ALA A 218 -37.34 46.78 -19.98
C ALA A 218 -36.67 47.51 -21.16
N GLU A 219 -37.18 47.19 -22.36
CA GLU A 219 -37.59 48.01 -23.54
C GLU A 219 -37.47 47.12 -24.81
N GLU A 220 -38.58 46.79 -25.50
CA GLU A 220 -39.04 47.36 -26.80
C GLU A 220 -38.00 47.17 -27.92
N GLU A 221 -38.24 46.70 -29.14
CA GLU A 221 -39.34 46.70 -30.12
C GLU A 221 -38.84 45.75 -31.27
N GLU A 222 -39.66 44.87 -31.86
CA GLU A 222 -40.29 45.02 -33.19
C GLU A 222 -39.58 44.26 -34.34
N GLU A 223 -40.44 43.65 -35.17
CA GLU A 223 -40.35 43.29 -36.59
C GLU A 223 -39.41 42.22 -37.22
N GLU A 224 -40.11 41.28 -37.88
CA GLU A 224 -39.93 40.72 -39.23
C GLU A 224 -38.63 40.05 -39.71
N GLY A 225 -38.83 38.91 -40.38
CA GLY A 225 -38.23 38.72 -41.71
C GLY A 225 -37.58 37.36 -42.00
N VAL A 226 -38.40 36.45 -42.56
CA VAL A 226 -38.08 35.34 -43.51
C VAL A 226 -37.20 34.18 -43.02
#